data_AF-C3YW08-F1
#
_entry.id   AF-C3YW08-F1
#
_cell.length_a   1.000
_cell.length_b   1.000
_cell.length_c   1.000
_cell.angle_alpha   90.00
_cell.angle_beta   90.00
_cell.angle_gamma   90.00
#
_symmetry.space_group_name_H-M   'P 1'
#
loop_
_entity.id
_entity.type
_entity.pdbx_description
1 polymer ?
#
loop_
_entity_poly.entity_id
_entity_poly.type
_entity_poly.pdbx_seq_one_letter_code
_entity_poly.pdbx_strand_id
1 'polypeptide(L)'
;MEDSRMVATADQTELLNILRKEGSKCLSQIAESSPPDGNKTYCPPEWDLVTCWPYGEAGAKVSLLCPGYLPDFNSQDVLPFVLPQTSRVPREVLKRVTTMYTVGYSVSLGSLFIAFIILASFKRLHCTRNYVHMHLFMSYMLRAFFILVKDAVLVGDSVDTPRDT
;
A
#
# COMPACT_ATOMS: atom_id res chain seq x y z
N MET A 1 27.18 -18.94 11.69
CA MET A 1 26.68 -17.71 11.05
C MET A 1 25.23 -17.97 10.66
N GLU A 2 24.36 -18.11 11.65
CA GLU A 2 22.93 -18.35 11.47
C GLU A 2 22.24 -17.91 12.76
N ASP A 3 21.56 -16.76 12.71
CA ASP A 3 20.21 -16.48 13.24
C ASP A 3 20.01 -14.96 13.38
N SER A 4 19.61 -14.30 12.30
CA SER A 4 19.06 -12.92 12.35
C SER A 4 17.68 -12.86 11.70
N ARG A 5 17.09 -14.01 11.37
CA ARG A 5 15.77 -14.08 10.71
C ARG A 5 14.65 -14.55 11.65
N MET A 6 14.95 -14.99 12.89
CA MET A 6 13.93 -15.23 13.92
C MET A 6 13.77 -14.09 14.93
N VAL A 7 14.71 -13.13 15.03
CA VAL A 7 14.64 -12.04 16.03
C VAL A 7 13.66 -10.93 15.63
N ALA A 8 13.45 -10.67 14.34
CA ALA A 8 12.63 -9.55 13.88
C ALA A 8 11.11 -9.79 13.92
N THR A 9 10.65 -11.05 13.97
CA THR A 9 9.21 -11.37 13.92
C THR A 9 8.54 -11.30 15.29
N ALA A 10 9.28 -11.55 16.38
CA ALA A 10 8.76 -11.49 17.75
C ALA A 10 8.37 -10.06 18.15
N ASP A 11 9.23 -9.09 17.88
CA ASP A 11 9.01 -7.66 18.18
C ASP A 11 7.85 -7.07 17.36
N GLN A 12 7.78 -7.39 16.06
CA GLN A 12 6.70 -6.89 15.21
C GLN A 12 5.32 -7.48 15.56
N THR A 13 5.28 -8.74 15.97
CA THR A 13 4.04 -9.40 16.40
C THR A 13 3.55 -8.82 17.73
N GLU A 14 4.46 -8.54 18.66
CA GLU A 14 4.15 -7.90 19.94
C GLU A 14 3.61 -6.48 19.75
N LEU A 15 4.26 -5.66 18.92
CA LEU A 15 3.78 -4.34 18.58
C LEU A 15 2.40 -4.38 17.90
N LEU A 16 2.18 -5.32 16.97
CA LEU A 16 0.88 -5.50 16.32
C LEU A 16 -0.22 -5.93 17.32
N ASN A 17 0.13 -6.77 18.31
CA ASN A 17 -0.78 -7.12 19.40
C ASN A 17 -1.15 -5.89 20.24
N ILE A 18 -0.18 -5.03 20.56
CA ILE A 18 -0.40 -3.79 21.31
C ILE A 18 -1.29 -2.83 20.51
N LEU A 19 -0.94 -2.55 19.25
CA LEU A 19 -1.71 -1.64 18.38
C LEU A 19 -3.17 -2.10 18.20
N ARG A 20 -3.39 -3.41 18.02
CA ARG A 20 -4.75 -3.97 17.95
C ARG A 20 -5.50 -3.82 19.27
N LYS A 21 -4.82 -4.04 20.40
CA LYS A 21 -5.42 -3.90 21.73
C LYS A 21 -5.80 -2.44 22.01
N GLU A 22 -4.91 -1.50 21.72
CA GLU A 22 -5.19 -0.06 21.87
C GLU A 22 -6.30 0.41 20.91
N GLY A 23 -6.29 -0.07 19.67
CA GLY A 23 -7.36 0.22 18.71
C GLY A 23 -8.72 -0.29 19.17
N SER A 24 -8.80 -1.49 19.74
CA SER A 24 -10.05 -2.03 20.29
C SER A 24 -10.58 -1.16 21.45
N LYS A 25 -9.70 -0.72 22.35
CA LYS A 25 -10.09 0.20 23.45
C LYS A 25 -10.60 1.54 22.91
N CYS A 26 -9.93 2.09 21.89
CA CYS A 26 -10.36 3.34 21.26
C CYS A 26 -11.76 3.20 20.64
N LEU A 27 -12.01 2.11 19.92
CA LEU A 27 -13.32 1.84 19.32
C LEU A 27 -14.44 1.78 20.36
N SER A 28 -14.19 1.15 21.52
CA SER A 28 -15.16 1.18 22.62
C SER A 28 -15.40 2.58 23.17
N GLN A 29 -14.35 3.40 23.29
CA GLN A 29 -14.47 4.78 23.78
C GLN A 29 -15.23 5.67 22.79
N ILE A 30 -14.99 5.49 21.49
CA ILE A 30 -15.68 6.24 20.44
C ILE A 30 -17.19 5.97 20.48
N ALA A 31 -17.58 4.70 20.62
CA ALA A 31 -18.98 4.28 20.64
C ALA A 31 -19.78 4.91 21.80
N GLU A 32 -19.11 5.24 22.90
CA GLU A 32 -19.72 5.83 24.10
C GLU A 32 -19.54 7.36 24.19
N SER A 33 -18.73 7.95 23.31
CA SER A 33 -18.41 9.37 23.34
C SER A 33 -19.46 10.25 22.63
N SER A 34 -19.79 11.39 23.22
CA SER A 34 -20.64 12.42 22.61
C SER A 34 -19.88 13.74 22.43
N PRO A 35 -20.31 14.63 21.49
CA PRO A 35 -19.68 15.91 21.29
C PRO A 35 -19.68 16.76 22.59
N PRO A 36 -18.57 17.43 22.94
CA PRO A 36 -18.48 18.19 24.19
C PRO A 36 -19.46 19.38 24.27
N ASP A 37 -19.76 20.01 23.13
CA ASP A 37 -20.68 21.14 23.01
C ASP A 37 -21.59 20.91 21.79
N GLY A 38 -22.90 21.07 21.95
CA GLY A 38 -23.87 20.94 20.86
C GLY A 38 -23.89 22.13 19.90
N ASN A 39 -23.32 23.28 20.30
CA ASN A 39 -23.38 24.53 19.54
C ASN A 39 -22.18 24.76 18.61
N LYS A 40 -21.19 23.88 18.64
CA LYS A 40 -19.97 23.97 17.83
C LYS A 40 -19.85 22.77 16.90
N THR A 41 -19.13 22.96 15.79
CA THR A 41 -18.83 21.88 14.85
C THR A 41 -17.56 21.16 15.28
N TYR A 42 -17.62 19.83 15.36
CA TYR A 42 -16.49 18.98 15.73
C TYR A 42 -16.17 17.98 14.64
N CYS A 43 -14.89 17.65 14.50
CA CYS A 43 -14.43 16.42 13.88
C CYS A 43 -14.75 15.24 14.81
N PRO A 44 -15.36 14.15 14.30
CA PRO A 44 -15.65 12.97 15.12
C PRO A 44 -14.35 12.26 15.53
N PRO A 45 -14.37 11.52 16.65
CA PRO A 45 -13.20 10.77 17.12
C PRO A 45 -12.94 9.55 16.24
N GLU A 46 -11.67 9.15 16.10
CA GLU A 46 -11.25 8.06 15.21
C GLU A 46 -9.95 7.40 15.69
N TRP A 47 -9.76 6.14 15.29
CA TRP A 47 -8.51 5.41 15.46
C TRP A 47 -7.70 5.41 14.15
N ASP A 48 -6.48 5.96 14.15
CA ASP A 48 -5.65 6.11 12.96
C ASP A 48 -4.57 5.03 12.79
N LEU A 49 -4.80 3.85 13.39
CA LEU A 49 -3.85 2.73 13.49
C LEU A 49 -2.73 2.92 14.50
N VAL A 50 -2.64 4.08 15.16
CA VAL A 50 -1.58 4.38 16.12
C VAL A 50 -2.11 5.07 17.36
N THR A 51 -3.00 6.05 17.24
CA THR A 51 -3.48 6.91 18.33
C THR A 51 -4.99 7.07 18.27
N CYS A 52 -5.63 7.18 19.45
CA CYS A 52 -7.05 7.46 19.56
C CYS A 52 -7.29 8.97 19.56
N TRP A 53 -7.90 9.49 18.51
CA TRP A 53 -8.22 10.90 18.37
C TRP A 53 -9.56 11.23 19.02
N PRO A 54 -9.64 12.24 19.92
CA PRO A 54 -10.90 12.70 20.49
C PRO A 54 -11.63 13.66 19.53
N TYR A 55 -12.81 14.14 19.94
CA TYR A 55 -13.50 15.22 19.22
C TYR A 55 -12.60 16.45 19.11
N GLY A 56 -12.41 16.94 17.88
CA GLY A 56 -11.64 18.14 17.58
C GLY A 56 -12.52 19.29 17.14
N GLU A 57 -12.47 20.43 17.81
CA GLU A 57 -13.24 21.62 17.40
C GLU A 57 -12.76 22.11 16.03
N ALA A 58 -13.70 22.41 15.13
CA ALA A 58 -13.38 22.86 13.77
C ALA A 58 -12.60 24.18 13.80
N GLY A 59 -11.42 24.19 13.18
CA GLY A 59 -10.53 25.35 13.13
C GLY A 59 -9.50 25.43 14.27
N ALA A 60 -9.57 24.54 15.26
CA ALA A 60 -8.58 24.41 16.33
C ALA A 60 -7.63 23.23 16.10
N LYS A 61 -6.46 23.25 16.77
CA LYS A 61 -5.52 22.12 16.77
C LYS A 61 -5.74 21.26 18.02
N VAL A 62 -5.85 19.96 17.82
CA VAL A 62 -5.84 18.96 18.91
C VAL A 62 -4.42 18.44 19.04
N SER A 63 -3.89 18.45 20.26
CA SER A 63 -2.54 17.94 20.56
C SER A 63 -2.63 16.80 21.57
N LEU A 64 -2.03 15.66 21.23
CA LEU A 64 -1.93 14.46 22.06
C LEU A 64 -0.46 14.18 22.34
N LEU A 65 -0.18 13.52 23.47
CA LEU A 65 1.16 13.00 23.73
C LEU A 65 1.44 11.79 22.83
N CYS A 66 2.72 11.63 22.46
CA CYS A 66 3.16 10.47 21.71
C CYS A 66 2.96 9.18 22.51
N PRO A 67 2.47 8.09 21.89
CA PRO A 67 2.29 6.83 22.57
C PRO A 67 3.64 6.18 22.93
N GLY A 68 3.83 5.83 24.21
CA GLY A 68 5.11 5.28 24.71
C GLY A 68 5.41 3.82 24.30
N TYR A 69 4.52 3.18 23.54
CA TYR A 69 4.73 1.83 23.02
C TYR A 69 5.40 1.80 21.64
N LEU A 70 5.74 2.96 21.07
CA LEU A 70 6.52 3.03 19.85
C LEU A 70 7.97 3.39 20.20
N PRO A 71 8.93 2.47 20.01
CA PRO A 71 10.31 2.64 20.48
C PRO A 71 11.08 3.77 19.77
N ASP A 72 10.61 4.23 18.60
CA ASP A 72 11.26 5.28 17.79
C ASP A 72 10.73 6.71 18.02
N PHE A 73 9.70 6.90 18.85
CA PHE A 73 9.12 8.23 19.10
C PHE A 73 9.54 8.74 20.47
N ASN A 74 10.34 9.82 20.49
CA ASN A 74 10.74 10.48 21.72
C ASN A 74 9.54 11.19 22.38
N SER A 75 9.34 10.97 23.68
CA SER A 75 8.18 11.42 24.47
C SER A 75 8.01 12.94 24.61
N GLN A 76 8.89 13.73 24.00
CA GLN A 76 8.93 15.20 24.05
C GLN A 76 8.64 15.89 22.72
N ASP A 77 8.43 15.13 21.65
CA ASP A 77 8.05 15.68 20.37
C ASP A 77 6.52 15.69 20.28
N VAL A 78 5.92 16.85 20.58
CA VAL A 78 4.53 17.12 20.19
C VAL A 78 4.51 17.11 18.68
N LEU A 79 4.03 16.03 18.06
CA LEU A 79 3.78 16.03 16.63
C LEU A 79 2.77 17.16 16.35
N PRO A 80 3.18 18.27 15.71
CA PRO A 80 2.22 19.10 15.06
C PRO A 80 1.84 18.26 13.84
N PHE A 81 0.82 17.42 13.98
CA PHE A 81 0.13 16.89 12.82
C PHE A 81 -0.51 18.12 12.18
N VAL A 82 0.26 18.85 11.38
CA VAL A 82 -0.26 19.44 10.17
C VAL A 82 -0.96 18.27 9.55
N LEU A 83 -2.29 18.24 9.60
CA LEU A 83 -3.05 17.51 8.62
C LEU A 83 -2.62 18.19 7.30
N PRO A 84 -1.72 17.63 6.45
CA PRO A 84 -2.00 17.84 5.05
C PRO A 84 -3.39 17.24 4.94
N GLN A 85 -4.34 18.05 4.50
CA GLN A 85 -5.70 17.65 4.19
C GLN A 85 -5.71 16.14 3.94
N THR A 86 -6.27 15.35 4.87
CA THR A 86 -6.58 13.96 4.56
C THR A 86 -7.57 14.07 3.43
N SER A 87 -7.03 14.10 2.21
CA SER A 87 -7.75 13.76 1.03
C SER A 87 -8.19 12.35 1.37
N ARG A 88 -9.41 12.21 1.88
CA ARG A 88 -10.19 11.00 1.69
C ARG A 88 -10.19 10.79 0.19
N VAL A 89 -9.14 10.18 -0.35
CA VAL A 89 -9.05 9.76 -1.74
C VAL A 89 -10.20 8.78 -1.84
N PRO A 90 -11.35 9.17 -2.44
CA PRO A 90 -12.52 8.31 -2.37
C PRO A 90 -12.14 6.96 -2.96
N ARG A 91 -12.56 5.84 -2.37
CA ARG A 91 -12.23 4.51 -2.93
C ARG A 91 -12.53 4.43 -4.44
N GLU A 92 -13.49 5.21 -4.91
CA GLU A 92 -13.86 5.36 -6.31
C GLU A 92 -12.78 6.00 -7.21
N VAL A 93 -12.00 6.96 -6.71
CA VAL A 93 -10.87 7.50 -7.49
C VAL A 93 -9.69 6.54 -7.49
N LEU A 94 -9.44 5.84 -6.36
CA LEU A 94 -8.39 4.81 -6.31
C LEU A 94 -8.73 3.64 -7.25
N LYS A 95 -9.98 3.17 -7.27
CA LYS A 95 -10.44 2.16 -8.24
C LYS A 95 -10.24 2.61 -9.68
N ARG A 96 -10.57 3.87 -9.99
CA ARG A 96 -10.38 4.44 -11.33
C ARG A 96 -8.91 4.50 -11.73
N VAL A 97 -8.05 4.95 -10.81
CA VAL A 97 -6.58 4.96 -10.96
C VAL A 97 -6.05 3.53 -11.13
N THR A 98 -6.65 2.57 -10.41
CA THR A 98 -6.26 1.17 -10.49
C THR A 98 -6.60 0.56 -11.84
N THR A 99 -7.82 0.77 -12.31
CA THR A 99 -8.26 0.29 -13.62
C THR A 99 -7.42 0.87 -14.74
N MET A 100 -7.11 2.17 -14.71
CA MET A 100 -6.29 2.78 -15.76
C MET A 100 -4.85 2.23 -15.76
N TYR A 101 -4.22 1.98 -14.60
CA TYR A 101 -2.88 1.40 -14.59
C TYR A 101 -2.93 -0.03 -15.14
N THR A 102 -3.91 -0.84 -14.74
CA THR A 102 -4.01 -2.23 -15.17
C THR A 102 -4.19 -2.33 -16.68
N VAL A 103 -5.13 -1.56 -17.23
CA VAL A 103 -5.38 -1.52 -18.67
C VAL A 103 -4.15 -0.98 -19.42
N GLY A 104 -3.50 0.06 -18.90
CA GLY A 104 -2.29 0.62 -19.50
C GLY A 104 -1.13 -0.37 -19.57
N TYR A 105 -0.93 -1.16 -18.51
CA TYR A 105 0.07 -2.23 -18.50
C TYR A 105 -0.25 -3.32 -19.51
N SER A 106 -1.50 -3.77 -19.60
CA SER A 106 -1.91 -4.78 -20.58
C SER A 106 -1.72 -4.32 -22.03
N VAL A 107 -2.10 -3.08 -22.35
CA VAL A 107 -1.95 -2.50 -23.71
C VAL A 107 -0.47 -2.34 -24.07
N SER A 108 0.34 -1.84 -23.15
CA SER A 108 1.78 -1.67 -23.36
C SER A 108 2.45 -3.03 -23.61
N LEU A 109 2.13 -4.04 -22.80
CA LEU A 109 2.63 -5.42 -22.96
C LEU A 109 2.19 -6.03 -24.31
N GLY A 110 0.92 -5.89 -24.68
CA GLY A 110 0.39 -6.38 -25.95
C GLY A 110 1.06 -5.73 -27.17
N SER A 111 1.26 -4.41 -27.13
CA SER A 111 1.94 -3.68 -28.21
C SER A 111 3.39 -4.13 -28.40
N LEU A 112 4.07 -4.42 -27.29
CA LEU A 112 5.44 -4.88 -27.28
C LEU A 112 5.56 -6.29 -27.87
N PHE A 113 4.61 -7.18 -27.54
CA PHE A 113 4.55 -8.53 -28.09
C PHE A 113 4.30 -8.50 -29.60
N ILE A 114 3.37 -7.69 -30.07
CA ILE A 114 3.09 -7.50 -31.50
C ILE A 114 4.33 -6.97 -32.23
N ALA A 115 5.02 -5.97 -31.68
CA ALA A 115 6.26 -5.44 -32.25
C ALA A 115 7.35 -6.52 -32.38
N PHE A 116 7.48 -7.41 -31.40
CA PHE A 116 8.41 -8.54 -31.47
C PHE A 116 8.06 -9.51 -32.60
N ILE A 117 6.78 -9.91 -32.74
CA ILE A 117 6.32 -10.83 -33.80
C ILE A 117 6.57 -10.23 -35.19
N ILE A 118 6.32 -8.92 -35.37
CA ILE A 118 6.59 -8.21 -36.62
C ILE A 118 8.08 -8.25 -36.96
N LEU A 119 8.95 -7.91 -36.00
CA LEU A 119 10.40 -7.90 -36.20
C LEU A 119 10.97 -9.32 -36.46
N ALA A 120 10.40 -10.36 -35.85
CA ALA A 120 10.79 -11.75 -36.04
C ALA A 120 10.32 -12.34 -37.39
N SER A 121 9.19 -11.86 -37.94
CA SER A 121 8.58 -12.38 -39.16
C SER A 121 9.25 -11.88 -40.45
N PHE A 122 9.82 -10.67 -40.45
CA PHE A 122 10.54 -10.13 -41.60
C PHE A 122 11.95 -10.74 -41.75
N LYS A 123 12.01 -11.99 -42.25
CA LYS A 123 13.26 -12.71 -42.61
C LYS A 123 14.20 -11.94 -43.55
N ARG A 124 13.70 -10.94 -44.28
CA ARG A 124 14.47 -10.06 -45.18
C ARG A 124 15.23 -8.94 -44.47
N LEU A 125 14.90 -8.61 -43.22
CA LEU A 125 15.52 -7.52 -42.45
C LEU A 125 16.58 -8.04 -41.47
N HIS A 126 16.97 -9.31 -41.57
CA HIS A 126 17.91 -9.99 -40.67
C HIS A 126 19.38 -9.69 -41.03
N CYS A 127 19.73 -8.40 -41.07
CA CYS A 127 21.12 -7.93 -41.12
C CYS A 127 21.70 -7.89 -39.69
N THR A 128 23.03 -7.87 -39.54
CA THR A 128 23.76 -7.72 -38.27
C THR A 128 23.26 -6.56 -37.39
N ARG A 129 22.72 -5.49 -37.98
CA ARG A 129 22.10 -4.35 -37.27
C ARG A 129 20.72 -4.64 -36.66
N ASN A 130 19.90 -5.48 -37.30
CA ASN A 130 18.57 -5.83 -36.77
C ASN A 130 18.66 -7.00 -35.75
N TYR A 131 19.77 -7.73 -35.75
CA TYR A 131 20.06 -8.77 -34.77
C TYR A 131 20.22 -8.20 -33.35
N VAL A 132 20.86 -7.04 -33.19
CA VAL A 132 20.95 -6.32 -31.90
C VAL A 132 19.57 -5.89 -31.40
N HIS A 133 18.72 -5.40 -32.31
CA HIS A 133 17.36 -5.01 -31.96
C HIS A 133 16.53 -6.22 -31.52
N MET A 134 16.66 -7.35 -32.23
CA MET A 134 16.00 -8.60 -31.86
C MET A 134 16.47 -9.15 -30.50
N HIS A 135 17.77 -9.05 -30.18
CA HIS A 135 18.30 -9.42 -28.86
C HIS A 135 17.80 -8.51 -27.73
N LEU A 136 17.72 -7.20 -27.95
CA LEU A 136 17.18 -6.25 -26.96
C LEU A 136 15.69 -6.53 -26.69
N PHE A 137 14.91 -6.74 -27.75
CA PHE A 137 13.49 -7.08 -27.65
C PHE A 137 13.28 -8.43 -26.97
N MET A 138 14.08 -9.45 -27.28
CA MET A 138 14.01 -10.77 -26.61
C MET A 138 14.28 -10.68 -25.11
N SER A 139 15.30 -9.93 -24.70
CA SER A 139 15.60 -9.71 -23.28
C SER A 139 14.46 -8.99 -22.56
N TYR A 140 13.81 -8.02 -23.23
CA TYR A 140 12.67 -7.30 -22.66
C TYR A 140 11.41 -8.19 -22.58
N MET A 141 11.16 -9.03 -23.59
CA MET A 141 10.09 -10.04 -23.58
C MET A 141 10.26 -11.04 -22.43
N LEU A 142 11.46 -11.61 -22.28
CA LEU A 142 11.76 -12.54 -21.20
C LEU A 142 11.59 -11.87 -19.84
N ARG A 143 12.07 -10.63 -19.67
CA ARG A 143 11.88 -9.86 -18.44
C ARG A 143 10.40 -9.64 -18.11
N ALA A 144 9.58 -9.27 -19.10
CA ALA A 144 8.15 -9.10 -18.93
C ALA A 144 7.45 -10.43 -18.58
N PHE A 145 7.81 -11.52 -19.25
CA PHE A 145 7.31 -12.86 -18.94
C PHE A 145 7.66 -13.30 -17.52
N PHE A 146 8.91 -13.12 -17.08
CA PHE A 146 9.34 -13.45 -15.71
C PHE A 146 8.59 -12.63 -14.65
N ILE A 147 8.32 -11.35 -14.91
CA ILE A 147 7.52 -10.50 -14.02
C ILE A 147 6.08 -11.04 -13.92
N LEU A 148 5.45 -11.37 -15.05
CA LEU A 148 4.10 -11.94 -15.06
C LEU A 148 4.01 -13.29 -14.35
N VAL A 149 4.99 -14.17 -14.54
CA VAL A 149 5.04 -15.47 -13.83
C VAL A 149 5.23 -15.26 -12.34
N LYS A 150 6.12 -14.35 -11.92
CA LYS A 150 6.33 -14.03 -10.51
C LYS A 150 5.09 -13.41 -9.88
N ASP A 151 4.42 -12.49 -10.58
CA ASP A 151 3.17 -11.89 -10.11
C ASP A 151 2.05 -12.94 -10.05
N ALA A 152 1.93 -13.82 -11.04
CA ALA A 152 0.95 -14.91 -11.04
C ALA A 152 1.21 -15.95 -9.94
N VAL A 153 2.47 -16.24 -9.62
CA VAL A 153 2.84 -17.12 -8.50
C VAL A 153 2.56 -16.43 -7.16
N LEU A 154 2.92 -15.16 -7.00
CA LEU A 154 2.66 -14.40 -5.76
C LEU A 154 1.16 -14.15 -5.54
N VAL A 155 0.41 -13.89 -6.61
CA VAL A 155 -1.05 -13.79 -6.59
C VAL A 155 -1.68 -15.17 -6.42
N GLY A 156 -1.11 -16.21 -7.01
CA GLY A 156 -1.55 -17.60 -6.86
C GLY A 156 -1.42 -18.10 -5.43
N ASP A 157 -0.32 -17.81 -4.76
CA ASP A 157 -0.09 -18.14 -3.33
C ASP A 157 -1.05 -17.38 -2.40
N SER A 158 -1.57 -16.22 -2.85
CA SER A 158 -2.63 -15.49 -2.14
C SER A 158 -4.06 -15.91 -2.53
N VAL A 159 -4.23 -16.71 -3.59
CA VAL A 159 -5.51 -17.32 -4.00
C VAL A 159 -5.63 -18.77 -3.50
N ASP A 160 -4.52 -19.44 -3.17
CA ASP A 160 -4.47 -20.75 -2.51
C ASP A 160 -4.70 -20.66 -0.98
N THR A 161 -5.58 -19.75 -0.56
CA THR A 161 -6.33 -19.98 0.69
C THR A 161 -7.73 -20.44 0.30
N PRO A 162 -7.99 -21.77 0.27
CA PRO A 162 -9.35 -22.26 0.17
C PRO A 162 -10.10 -21.74 1.39
N ARG A 163 -11.01 -20.79 1.16
CA ARG A 163 -12.17 -20.61 2.04
C ARG A 163 -13.06 -21.83 1.80
N ASP A 164 -12.76 -22.93 2.48
CA ASP A 164 -13.68 -24.03 2.77
C ASP A 164 -13.03 -24.97 3.81
N THR A 165 -13.13 -24.62 5.09
CA THR A 165 -13.56 -25.52 6.19
C THR A 165 -14.03 -24.67 7.37
#